data_AF-A0A7L4RKT4-F1
#
_entry.id   AF-A0A7L4RKT4-F1
#
_cell.length_a   1.000
_cell.length_b   1.000
_cell.length_c   1.000
_cell.angle_alpha   90.00
_cell.angle_beta   90.00
_cell.angle_gamma   90.00
#
_symmetry.space_group_name_H-M   'P 1'
#
loop_
_entity.id
_entity.type
_entity.pdbx_description
1 polymer ?
#
loop_
_entity_poly.entity_id
_entity_poly.type
_entity_poly.pdbx_seq_one_letter_code
_entity_poly.pdbx_strand_id
1 'polypeptide(L)'
;MPKSGKTTILRKVVDELKGRGLKVGGFISPEETEHGTRTGFFVEDLETGKVATLASTDANGPKVSKYHVDIKSFESIAVPSMENVDMYDVFVIDEIGRMELKSQKFVALLDKVFESPVPVIASLNRDYVDQYTVHGDVVLLTQTNREAIFLDLINKVVAEYAGKSRRAAKPKQKAKKQKARKKPKAMGKTKPAKKPKKKKSGMPKPKKEERHAHKEEEPKPKKRHGVIGKAREFIGF
;
A
#
# COMPACT_ATOMS: atom_id res chain seq x y z
N MET A 1 -5.83 14.30 -19.44
CA MET A 1 -7.07 15.06 -19.71
C MET A 1 -8.19 14.53 -18.82
N PRO A 2 -9.19 15.36 -18.45
CA PRO A 2 -10.51 14.87 -18.04
C PRO A 2 -11.07 13.91 -19.11
N LYS A 3 -11.93 12.96 -18.72
CA LYS A 3 -12.47 11.91 -19.61
C LYS A 3 -11.40 11.06 -20.33
N SER A 4 -10.20 10.90 -19.75
CA SER A 4 -9.16 9.98 -20.28
C SER A 4 -9.55 8.49 -20.18
N GLY A 5 -10.64 8.16 -19.48
CA GLY A 5 -11.23 6.82 -19.41
C GLY A 5 -10.79 5.98 -18.21
N LYS A 6 -10.18 6.58 -17.17
CA LYS A 6 -9.71 5.89 -15.95
C LYS A 6 -10.83 5.07 -15.28
N THR A 7 -11.95 5.69 -14.94
CA THR A 7 -13.17 5.02 -14.43
C THR A 7 -13.65 3.88 -15.34
N THR A 8 -13.55 4.03 -16.66
CA THR A 8 -14.01 3.03 -17.64
C THR A 8 -13.11 1.80 -17.68
N ILE A 9 -11.78 1.97 -17.58
CA ILE A 9 -10.85 0.84 -17.49
C ILE A 9 -10.89 0.21 -16.08
N LEU A 10 -11.01 1.02 -15.02
CA LEU A 10 -11.16 0.49 -13.66
C LEU A 10 -12.44 -0.34 -13.49
N ARG A 11 -13.60 0.12 -13.99
CA ARG A 11 -14.83 -0.70 -13.93
C ARG A 11 -14.64 -2.05 -14.63
N LYS A 12 -14.07 -2.08 -15.84
CA LYS A 12 -13.72 -3.34 -16.53
C LYS A 12 -12.77 -4.23 -15.71
N VAL A 13 -11.76 -3.64 -15.05
CA VAL A 13 -10.84 -4.40 -14.18
C VAL A 13 -11.58 -4.98 -12.98
N VAL A 14 -12.45 -4.21 -12.33
CA VAL A 14 -13.30 -4.68 -11.21
C VAL A 14 -14.21 -5.82 -11.66
N ASP A 15 -14.88 -5.69 -12.80
CA ASP A 15 -15.79 -6.69 -13.36
C ASP A 15 -15.06 -8.02 -13.65
N GLU A 16 -13.88 -7.95 -14.28
CA GLU A 16 -13.03 -9.11 -14.59
C GLU A 16 -12.48 -9.79 -13.32
N LEU A 17 -12.06 -9.01 -12.31
CA LEU A 17 -11.58 -9.56 -11.04
C LEU A 17 -12.70 -10.21 -10.21
N LYS A 18 -13.89 -9.59 -10.17
CA LYS A 18 -15.10 -10.19 -9.59
C LYS A 18 -15.52 -11.46 -10.34
N GLY A 19 -15.46 -11.46 -11.67
CA GLY A 19 -15.72 -12.63 -12.51
C GLY A 19 -14.75 -13.81 -12.25
N ARG A 20 -13.53 -13.52 -11.81
CA ARG A 20 -12.53 -14.50 -11.34
C ARG A 20 -12.74 -14.94 -9.88
N GLY A 21 -13.76 -14.43 -9.20
CA GLY A 21 -14.11 -14.79 -7.83
C GLY A 21 -13.26 -14.09 -6.75
N LEU A 22 -12.54 -13.01 -7.07
CA LEU A 22 -11.82 -12.22 -6.07
C LEU A 22 -12.76 -11.23 -5.38
N LYS A 23 -12.61 -11.05 -4.07
CA LYS A 23 -13.34 -10.03 -3.31
C LYS A 23 -12.68 -8.67 -3.51
N VAL A 24 -13.26 -7.87 -4.40
CA VAL A 24 -12.82 -6.49 -4.70
C VAL A 24 -13.52 -5.50 -3.78
N GLY A 25 -12.75 -4.63 -3.11
CA GLY A 25 -13.25 -3.53 -2.27
C GLY A 25 -12.78 -2.15 -2.72
N GLY A 26 -13.21 -1.13 -2.00
CA GLY A 26 -12.95 0.28 -2.32
C GLY A 26 -14.06 0.89 -3.18
N PHE A 27 -13.76 1.90 -3.98
CA PHE A 27 -14.78 2.70 -4.66
C PHE A 27 -14.36 3.18 -6.06
N ILE A 28 -15.36 3.56 -6.86
CA ILE A 28 -15.19 4.22 -8.17
C ILE A 28 -16.06 5.48 -8.29
N SER A 29 -15.68 6.42 -9.14
CA SER A 29 -16.15 7.82 -9.08
C SER A 29 -16.76 8.31 -10.41
N PRO A 30 -17.92 7.76 -10.86
CA PRO A 30 -18.47 8.04 -12.18
C PRO A 30 -19.03 9.47 -12.34
N GLU A 31 -18.88 10.05 -13.54
CA GLU A 31 -19.45 11.35 -13.90
C GLU A 31 -20.99 11.29 -13.96
N GLU A 32 -21.67 12.17 -13.24
CA GLU A 32 -23.12 12.37 -13.36
C GLU A 32 -23.40 13.30 -14.55
N THR A 33 -24.26 12.88 -15.47
CA THR A 33 -24.53 13.59 -16.73
C THR A 33 -26.02 13.62 -17.04
N GLU A 34 -26.58 14.82 -17.15
CA GLU A 34 -27.97 15.09 -17.50
C GLU A 34 -28.03 15.83 -18.84
N HIS A 35 -28.87 15.39 -19.78
CA HIS A 35 -28.97 15.94 -21.14
C HIS A 35 -27.62 16.16 -21.86
N GLY A 36 -26.63 15.27 -21.61
CA GLY A 36 -25.27 15.36 -22.16
C GLY A 36 -24.33 16.33 -21.43
N THR A 37 -24.82 17.08 -20.44
CA THR A 37 -24.05 18.02 -19.61
C THR A 37 -23.67 17.39 -18.27
N ARG A 38 -22.40 17.50 -17.85
CA ARG A 38 -21.95 16.97 -16.57
C ARG A 38 -22.41 17.85 -15.39
N THR A 39 -23.44 17.39 -14.69
CA THR A 39 -24.07 18.02 -13.51
C THR A 39 -23.27 17.77 -12.23
N GLY A 40 -22.66 16.59 -12.10
CA GLY A 40 -21.91 16.21 -10.91
C GLY A 40 -20.99 14.99 -11.10
N PHE A 41 -20.74 14.32 -9.98
CA PHE A 41 -19.97 13.10 -9.81
C PHE A 41 -20.57 12.30 -8.66
N PHE A 42 -20.69 10.99 -8.83
CA PHE A 42 -21.00 10.07 -7.74
C PHE A 42 -19.73 9.40 -7.20
N VAL A 43 -19.88 8.71 -6.09
CA VAL A 43 -18.98 7.67 -5.62
C VAL A 43 -19.79 6.39 -5.37
N GLU A 44 -19.25 5.25 -5.79
CA GLU A 44 -19.89 3.92 -5.77
C GLU A 44 -19.01 2.92 -5.00
N ASP A 45 -19.54 2.33 -3.94
CA ASP A 45 -18.87 1.27 -3.16
C ASP A 45 -18.83 -0.05 -3.93
N LEU A 46 -17.65 -0.64 -4.07
CA LEU A 46 -17.46 -1.82 -4.91
C LEU A 46 -17.92 -3.14 -4.28
N GLU A 47 -18.05 -3.22 -2.95
CA GLU A 47 -18.56 -4.43 -2.27
C GLU A 47 -20.08 -4.46 -2.27
N THR A 48 -20.71 -3.33 -1.93
CA THR A 48 -22.15 -3.22 -1.63
C THR A 48 -22.97 -2.56 -2.73
N GLY A 49 -22.35 -1.93 -3.73
CA GLY A 49 -23.04 -1.21 -4.80
C GLY A 49 -23.76 0.06 -4.35
N LYS A 50 -23.50 0.55 -3.13
CA LYS A 50 -24.07 1.81 -2.62
C LYS A 50 -23.49 3.00 -3.39
N VAL A 51 -24.35 3.92 -3.79
CA VAL A 51 -23.97 5.14 -4.51
C VAL A 51 -24.33 6.36 -3.66
N ALA A 52 -23.44 7.36 -3.63
CA ALA A 52 -23.69 8.67 -3.04
C ALA A 52 -23.10 9.79 -3.91
N THR A 53 -23.53 11.03 -3.73
CA THR A 53 -22.95 12.19 -4.43
C THR A 53 -21.56 12.51 -3.88
N LEU A 54 -20.56 12.60 -4.76
CA LEU A 54 -19.22 13.11 -4.43
C LEU A 54 -19.20 14.63 -4.56
N ALA A 55 -19.69 15.16 -5.69
CA ALA A 55 -19.79 16.60 -5.92
C ALA A 55 -20.86 16.93 -6.97
N SER A 56 -21.61 18.01 -6.77
CA SER A 56 -22.57 18.54 -7.76
C SER A 56 -22.49 20.06 -7.82
N THR A 57 -23.28 20.70 -8.69
CA THR A 57 -23.43 22.17 -8.69
C THR A 57 -24.08 22.69 -7.39
N ASP A 58 -24.99 21.92 -6.83
CA ASP A 58 -25.98 22.36 -5.83
C ASP A 58 -25.69 21.83 -4.40
N ALA A 59 -24.67 20.98 -4.26
CA ALA A 59 -24.16 20.53 -2.97
C ALA A 59 -23.56 21.68 -2.14
N ASN A 60 -23.43 21.47 -0.83
CA ASN A 60 -22.83 22.42 0.10
C ASN A 60 -21.48 21.88 0.62
N GLY A 61 -20.38 22.53 0.24
CA GLY A 61 -19.03 22.13 0.66
C GLY A 61 -17.92 22.84 -0.12
N PRO A 62 -16.65 22.40 0.03
CA PRO A 62 -15.52 23.03 -0.64
C PRO A 62 -15.66 23.03 -2.16
N LYS A 63 -15.44 24.20 -2.77
CA LYS A 63 -15.61 24.39 -4.22
C LYS A 63 -14.40 23.91 -5.01
N VAL A 64 -14.66 23.18 -6.10
CA VAL A 64 -13.67 22.71 -7.08
C VAL A 64 -14.22 23.00 -8.49
N SER A 65 -13.68 24.04 -9.14
CA SER A 65 -14.25 24.61 -10.36
C SER A 65 -15.72 25.04 -10.15
N LYS A 66 -16.69 24.54 -10.94
CA LYS A 66 -18.13 24.85 -10.76
C LYS A 66 -18.84 23.98 -9.71
N TYR A 67 -18.21 22.93 -9.20
CA TYR A 67 -18.84 21.93 -8.32
C TYR A 67 -18.47 22.18 -6.85
N HIS A 68 -19.36 21.79 -5.94
CA HIS A 68 -19.12 21.74 -4.50
C HIS A 68 -19.03 20.28 -4.05
N VAL A 69 -18.03 19.94 -3.24
CA VAL A 69 -17.79 18.56 -2.78
C VAL A 69 -18.61 18.27 -1.52
N ASP A 70 -19.47 17.25 -1.56
CA ASP A 70 -20.14 16.75 -0.36
C ASP A 70 -19.22 15.73 0.34
N ILE A 71 -18.42 16.25 1.26
CA ILE A 71 -17.51 15.46 2.08
C ILE A 71 -18.26 14.39 2.90
N LYS A 72 -19.50 14.64 3.35
CA LYS A 72 -20.23 13.68 4.19
C LYS A 72 -20.73 12.50 3.35
N SER A 73 -21.31 12.79 2.20
CA SER A 73 -21.76 11.75 1.26
C SER A 73 -20.57 10.94 0.73
N PHE A 74 -19.45 11.59 0.37
CA PHE A 74 -18.22 10.89 -0.01
C PHE A 74 -17.66 10.00 1.12
N GLU A 75 -17.50 10.53 2.33
CA GLU A 75 -16.99 9.76 3.48
C GLU A 75 -17.90 8.58 3.84
N SER A 76 -19.21 8.67 3.61
CA SER A 76 -20.15 7.57 3.90
C SER A 76 -19.93 6.32 3.03
N ILE A 77 -19.22 6.47 1.92
CA ILE A 77 -18.86 5.41 0.97
C ILE A 77 -17.37 5.05 1.06
N ALA A 78 -16.48 6.05 1.01
CA ALA A 78 -15.04 5.81 0.94
C ALA A 78 -14.43 5.34 2.27
N VAL A 79 -14.84 5.90 3.40
CA VAL A 79 -14.21 5.60 4.70
C VAL A 79 -14.45 4.14 5.14
N PRO A 80 -15.68 3.58 5.13
CA PRO A 80 -15.92 2.22 5.60
C PRO A 80 -15.15 1.14 4.84
N SER A 81 -14.97 1.29 3.52
CA SER A 81 -14.20 0.33 2.72
C SER A 81 -12.69 0.45 3.01
N MET A 82 -12.14 1.67 3.12
CA MET A 82 -10.73 1.89 3.48
C MET A 82 -10.39 1.43 4.91
N GLU A 83 -11.32 1.61 5.86
CA GLU A 83 -11.17 1.08 7.22
C GLU A 83 -11.08 -0.45 7.24
N ASN A 84 -11.70 -1.13 6.27
CA ASN A 84 -11.76 -2.58 6.15
C ASN A 84 -10.86 -3.17 5.04
N VAL A 85 -9.84 -2.42 4.58
CA VAL A 85 -8.97 -2.81 3.46
C VAL A 85 -8.44 -4.26 3.54
N ASP A 86 -8.06 -4.73 4.72
CA ASP A 86 -7.53 -6.09 4.95
C ASP A 86 -8.55 -7.23 4.70
N MET A 87 -9.84 -6.92 4.55
CA MET A 87 -10.89 -7.90 4.23
C MET A 87 -11.01 -8.23 2.74
N TYR A 88 -10.23 -7.59 1.86
CA TYR A 88 -10.33 -7.72 0.41
C TYR A 88 -9.12 -8.42 -0.21
N ASP A 89 -9.33 -9.09 -1.34
CA ASP A 89 -8.24 -9.64 -2.15
C ASP A 89 -7.52 -8.53 -2.93
N VAL A 90 -8.28 -7.49 -3.30
CA VAL A 90 -7.89 -6.33 -4.12
C VAL A 90 -8.67 -5.10 -3.63
N PHE A 91 -8.02 -3.94 -3.55
CA PHE A 91 -8.64 -2.65 -3.26
C PHE A 91 -8.54 -1.74 -4.50
N VAL A 92 -9.55 -0.90 -4.74
CA VAL A 92 -9.59 0.03 -5.88
C VAL A 92 -10.01 1.42 -5.41
N ILE A 93 -9.36 2.46 -5.94
CA ILE A 93 -9.67 3.88 -5.66
C ILE A 93 -9.69 4.62 -7.00
N ASP A 94 -10.85 5.13 -7.43
CA ASP A 94 -10.90 6.01 -8.61
C ASP A 94 -10.78 7.49 -8.25
N GLU A 95 -9.78 8.14 -8.84
CA GLU A 95 -9.33 9.53 -8.66
C GLU A 95 -8.92 9.90 -7.20
N ILE A 96 -7.64 9.76 -6.88
CA ILE A 96 -6.99 10.50 -5.79
C ILE A 96 -6.70 11.90 -6.34
N GLY A 97 -7.64 12.82 -6.14
CA GLY A 97 -7.63 14.11 -6.80
C GLY A 97 -8.23 15.27 -6.01
N ARG A 98 -8.57 16.32 -6.74
CA ARG A 98 -8.87 17.64 -6.15
C ARG A 98 -10.19 17.69 -5.38
N MET A 99 -11.05 16.68 -5.48
CA MET A 99 -12.34 16.60 -4.76
C MET A 99 -12.22 15.69 -3.54
N GLU A 100 -11.61 14.54 -3.73
CA GLU A 100 -11.48 13.44 -2.77
C GLU A 100 -10.52 13.84 -1.64
N LEU A 101 -9.42 14.50 -1.99
CA LEU A 101 -8.47 15.13 -1.05
C LEU A 101 -9.05 16.34 -0.29
N LYS A 102 -10.35 16.64 -0.41
CA LYS A 102 -11.05 17.55 0.53
C LYS A 102 -11.49 16.85 1.82
N SER A 103 -11.70 15.54 1.81
CA SER A 103 -11.89 14.78 3.06
C SER A 103 -10.55 14.55 3.76
N GLN A 104 -10.45 15.03 5.00
CA GLN A 104 -9.27 14.75 5.83
C GLN A 104 -9.22 13.31 6.32
N LYS A 105 -10.37 12.63 6.47
CA LYS A 105 -10.42 11.20 6.81
C LYS A 105 -9.91 10.33 5.68
N PHE A 106 -10.31 10.62 4.45
CA PHE A 106 -9.80 9.96 3.25
C PHE A 106 -8.27 10.07 3.18
N VAL A 107 -7.74 11.29 3.27
CA VAL A 107 -6.28 11.54 3.29
C VAL A 107 -5.58 10.74 4.40
N ALA A 108 -6.10 10.76 5.62
CA ALA A 108 -5.51 10.04 6.76
C ALA A 108 -5.59 8.50 6.66
N LEU A 109 -6.43 7.95 5.76
CA LEU A 109 -6.56 6.51 5.52
C LEU A 109 -5.76 6.03 4.30
N LEU A 110 -5.27 6.92 3.43
CA LEU A 110 -4.48 6.53 2.25
C LEU A 110 -3.21 5.76 2.63
N ASP A 111 -2.46 6.23 3.62
CA ASP A 111 -1.25 5.53 4.11
C ASP A 111 -1.57 4.12 4.59
N LYS A 112 -2.66 3.93 5.37
CA LYS A 112 -3.13 2.61 5.79
C LYS A 112 -3.44 1.70 4.60
N VAL A 113 -4.08 2.22 3.56
CA VAL A 113 -4.42 1.44 2.36
C VAL A 113 -3.16 1.04 1.60
N PHE A 114 -2.22 1.97 1.38
CA PHE A 114 -0.96 1.70 0.66
C PHE A 114 0.05 0.85 1.46
N GLU A 115 0.02 0.88 2.79
CA GLU A 115 0.83 0.00 3.65
C GLU A 115 0.19 -1.38 3.89
N SER A 116 -1.07 -1.58 3.49
CA SER A 116 -1.79 -2.86 3.62
C SER A 116 -1.13 -3.98 2.79
N PRO A 117 -1.36 -5.25 3.12
CA PRO A 117 -0.92 -6.39 2.30
C PRO A 117 -1.82 -6.62 1.06
N VAL A 118 -2.67 -5.66 0.67
CA VAL A 118 -3.68 -5.79 -0.38
C VAL A 118 -3.24 -4.99 -1.63
N PRO A 119 -3.22 -5.59 -2.84
CA PRO A 119 -3.04 -4.85 -4.09
C PRO A 119 -4.03 -3.68 -4.23
N VAL A 120 -3.52 -2.46 -4.44
CA VAL A 120 -4.32 -1.22 -4.50
C VAL A 120 -4.30 -0.61 -5.90
N ILE A 121 -5.33 -0.86 -6.72
CA ILE A 121 -5.44 -0.18 -8.02
C ILE A 121 -6.06 1.20 -7.82
N ALA A 122 -5.20 2.20 -7.61
CA ALA A 122 -5.61 3.60 -7.59
C ALA A 122 -5.80 4.18 -9.03
N SER A 123 -6.15 5.46 -9.07
CA SER A 123 -6.21 6.34 -10.25
C SER A 123 -5.86 7.72 -9.72
N LEU A 124 -4.76 8.37 -10.13
CA LEU A 124 -4.36 9.68 -9.57
C LEU A 124 -4.77 10.86 -10.45
N ASN A 125 -5.10 12.00 -9.85
CA ASN A 125 -5.11 13.23 -10.64
C ASN A 125 -3.67 13.65 -10.99
N ARG A 126 -3.44 14.15 -12.22
CA ARG A 126 -2.07 14.49 -12.72
C ARG A 126 -1.30 15.40 -11.75
N ASP A 127 -2.00 16.33 -11.10
CA ASP A 127 -1.41 17.32 -10.22
C ASP A 127 -0.78 16.72 -8.95
N TYR A 128 -1.00 15.43 -8.67
CA TYR A 128 -0.55 14.71 -7.46
C TYR A 128 0.32 13.47 -7.76
N VAL A 129 0.63 13.17 -9.03
CA VAL A 129 1.36 11.94 -9.42
C VAL A 129 2.65 11.77 -8.61
N ASP A 130 3.50 12.80 -8.59
CA ASP A 130 4.82 12.74 -7.95
C ASP A 130 4.73 12.40 -6.45
N GLN A 131 3.71 12.93 -5.74
CA GLN A 131 3.48 12.67 -4.32
C GLN A 131 3.29 11.17 -4.04
N TYR A 132 2.57 10.47 -4.91
CA TYR A 132 2.21 9.07 -4.65
C TYR A 132 3.20 8.06 -5.24
N THR A 133 4.10 8.42 -6.16
CA THR A 133 5.10 7.50 -6.77
C THR A 133 5.86 6.60 -5.78
N VAL A 134 6.03 7.03 -4.53
CA VAL A 134 6.66 6.25 -3.46
C VAL A 134 5.87 4.99 -3.02
N HIS A 135 4.60 4.85 -3.43
CA HIS A 135 3.74 3.69 -3.18
C HIS A 135 3.57 2.78 -4.41
N GLY A 136 4.20 3.08 -5.56
CA GLY A 136 4.31 2.12 -6.67
C GLY A 136 4.52 2.65 -8.08
N ASP A 137 4.59 1.68 -9.02
CA ASP A 137 4.46 1.86 -10.48
C ASP A 137 3.38 2.90 -10.80
N VAL A 138 3.71 3.98 -11.53
CA VAL A 138 2.70 4.88 -12.11
C VAL A 138 2.80 4.85 -13.64
N VAL A 139 1.68 4.63 -14.32
CA VAL A 139 1.65 4.47 -15.78
C VAL A 139 0.57 5.35 -16.43
N LEU A 140 1.01 6.27 -17.30
CA LEU A 140 0.12 7.18 -18.02
C LEU A 140 -0.80 6.44 -19.00
N LEU A 141 -2.11 6.52 -18.78
CA LEU A 141 -3.12 6.02 -19.71
C LEU A 141 -3.20 6.89 -20.97
N THR A 142 -2.92 6.29 -22.12
CA THR A 142 -3.17 6.87 -23.46
C THR A 142 -4.44 6.27 -24.06
N GLN A 143 -4.71 6.50 -25.35
CA GLN A 143 -5.68 5.67 -26.09
C GLN A 143 -5.05 4.34 -26.56
N THR A 144 -3.76 4.35 -26.88
CA THR A 144 -3.05 3.22 -27.51
C THR A 144 -2.60 2.13 -26.54
N ASN A 145 -2.44 2.41 -25.24
CA ASN A 145 -2.00 1.42 -24.25
C ASN A 145 -3.14 0.81 -23.42
N ARG A 146 -4.41 1.26 -23.58
CA ARG A 146 -5.54 0.88 -22.71
C ARG A 146 -5.70 -0.62 -22.50
N GLU A 147 -5.61 -1.40 -23.57
CA GLU A 147 -5.75 -2.86 -23.54
C GLU A 147 -4.56 -3.54 -22.87
N ALA A 148 -3.33 -3.08 -23.14
CA ALA A 148 -2.13 -3.57 -22.48
C ALA A 148 -2.14 -3.29 -20.97
N ILE A 149 -2.60 -2.09 -20.55
CA ILE A 149 -2.74 -1.73 -19.13
C ILE A 149 -3.85 -2.55 -18.45
N PHE A 150 -4.97 -2.79 -19.13
CA PHE A 150 -6.03 -3.66 -18.62
C PHE A 150 -5.49 -5.07 -18.32
N LEU A 151 -4.76 -5.66 -19.27
CA LEU A 151 -4.16 -6.99 -19.12
C LEU A 151 -3.04 -7.01 -18.06
N ASP A 152 -2.20 -5.98 -17.98
CA ASP A 152 -1.13 -5.88 -16.97
C ASP A 152 -1.70 -5.83 -15.55
N LEU A 153 -2.70 -4.98 -15.30
CA LEU A 153 -3.37 -4.86 -14.00
C LEU A 153 -3.97 -6.20 -13.53
N ILE A 154 -4.71 -6.89 -14.41
CA ILE A 154 -5.29 -8.20 -14.11
C ILE A 154 -4.19 -9.25 -13.82
N ASN A 155 -3.14 -9.31 -14.63
CA ASN A 155 -2.07 -10.29 -14.47
C ASN A 155 -1.25 -10.05 -13.18
N LYS A 156 -0.91 -8.79 -12.86
CA LYS A 156 -0.23 -8.41 -11.61
C LYS A 156 -1.05 -8.81 -10.38
N VAL A 157 -2.33 -8.46 -10.35
CA VAL A 157 -3.24 -8.81 -9.24
C VAL A 157 -3.39 -10.32 -9.06
N VAL A 158 -3.61 -11.07 -10.14
CA VAL A 158 -3.78 -12.54 -10.07
C VAL A 158 -2.48 -13.23 -9.65
N ALA A 159 -1.31 -12.72 -10.05
CA ALA A 159 -0.02 -13.23 -9.60
C ALA A 159 0.22 -13.01 -8.10
N GLU A 160 -0.11 -11.83 -7.58
CA GLU A 160 -0.07 -11.51 -6.15
C GLU A 160 -1.03 -12.40 -5.35
N TYR A 161 -2.30 -12.50 -5.78
CA TYR A 161 -3.31 -13.31 -5.10
C TYR A 161 -2.94 -14.81 -5.07
N ALA A 162 -2.50 -15.37 -6.19
CA ALA A 162 -1.96 -16.73 -6.22
C ALA A 162 -0.72 -16.90 -5.32
N GLY A 163 0.10 -15.85 -5.19
CA GLY A 163 1.20 -15.77 -4.23
C GLY A 163 0.75 -15.83 -2.77
N LYS A 164 -0.28 -15.05 -2.40
CA LYS A 164 -0.90 -15.06 -1.06
C LYS A 164 -1.46 -16.44 -0.70
N SER A 165 -2.30 -17.01 -1.56
CA SER A 165 -2.94 -18.32 -1.32
C SER A 165 -1.91 -19.44 -1.18
N ARG A 166 -0.83 -19.43 -1.96
CA ARG A 166 0.32 -20.35 -1.81
C ARG A 166 1.16 -20.13 -0.54
N ARG A 167 1.14 -18.93 0.06
CA ARG A 167 1.77 -18.65 1.36
C ARG A 167 0.89 -19.12 2.51
N ALA A 168 -0.43 -18.86 2.44
CA ALA A 168 -1.40 -19.29 3.45
C ALA A 168 -1.53 -20.83 3.52
N ALA A 169 -1.52 -21.51 2.37
CA ALA A 169 -1.64 -22.96 2.29
C ALA A 169 -0.39 -23.75 2.75
N LYS A 170 0.73 -23.11 3.08
CA LYS A 170 1.93 -23.81 3.58
C LYS A 170 1.82 -24.09 5.09
N PRO A 171 1.82 -25.36 5.54
CA PRO A 171 1.74 -25.69 6.96
C PRO A 171 2.93 -25.12 7.75
N LYS A 172 2.71 -24.70 8.99
CA LYS A 172 3.73 -24.13 9.91
C LYS A 172 4.74 -25.19 10.44
N GLN A 173 5.37 -25.96 9.56
CA GLN A 173 6.38 -26.97 9.89
C GLN A 173 7.74 -26.34 10.29
N LYS A 174 7.80 -25.64 11.44
CA LYS A 174 9.09 -25.21 12.03
C LYS A 174 9.09 -25.04 13.56
N ALA A 175 8.43 -25.95 14.29
CA ALA A 175 8.34 -25.91 15.75
C ALA A 175 8.59 -27.25 16.50
N LYS A 176 9.10 -28.31 15.84
CA LYS A 176 9.43 -29.61 16.49
C LYS A 176 10.79 -30.20 16.07
N LYS A 177 11.90 -29.59 16.51
CA LYS A 177 13.23 -30.24 16.43
C LYS A 177 14.24 -29.85 17.53
N GLN A 178 13.77 -29.68 18.78
CA GLN A 178 14.66 -29.36 19.92
C GLN A 178 14.24 -29.93 21.31
N LYS A 179 13.55 -31.07 21.36
CA LYS A 179 13.29 -31.83 22.61
C LYS A 179 13.58 -33.33 22.45
N ALA A 180 14.84 -33.69 22.15
CA ALA A 180 15.26 -35.09 21.99
C ALA A 180 16.76 -35.35 22.27
N ARG A 181 17.27 -34.97 23.46
CA ARG A 181 18.50 -35.54 24.09
C ARG A 181 18.84 -34.89 25.45
N LYS A 182 18.16 -35.31 26.54
CA LYS A 182 18.71 -35.33 27.91
C LYS A 182 18.08 -36.50 28.68
N LYS A 183 18.85 -37.57 28.92
CA LYS A 183 18.61 -38.54 30.02
C LYS A 183 19.69 -38.30 31.09
N PRO A 184 19.41 -38.54 32.39
CA PRO A 184 20.33 -38.23 33.47
C PRO A 184 21.41 -39.31 33.67
N LYS A 185 22.50 -38.92 34.33
CA LYS A 185 23.37 -39.79 35.15
C LYS A 185 23.70 -39.07 36.46
N ALA A 186 23.98 -39.82 37.53
CA ALA A 186 23.98 -39.31 38.90
C ALA A 186 25.39 -39.21 39.53
N MET A 187 25.47 -38.33 40.54
CA MET A 187 26.33 -38.33 41.74
C MET A 187 27.77 -38.90 41.66
N GLY A 188 28.74 -38.00 41.85
CA GLY A 188 30.10 -38.26 42.35
C GLY A 188 30.46 -37.21 43.42
N LYS A 189 31.37 -37.53 44.36
CA LYS A 189 31.63 -36.72 45.58
C LYS A 189 32.96 -35.92 45.54
N THR A 190 33.11 -35.03 46.53
CA THR A 190 34.34 -34.43 47.11
C THR A 190 34.87 -33.07 46.62
N LYS A 191 35.53 -32.39 47.58
CA LYS A 191 36.30 -31.11 47.59
C LYS A 191 37.74 -31.48 48.10
N PRO A 192 38.77 -30.59 48.28
CA PRO A 192 38.75 -29.12 48.31
C PRO A 192 39.95 -28.32 47.71
N ALA A 193 39.70 -27.02 47.52
CA ALA A 193 40.57 -25.83 47.77
C ALA A 193 42.05 -25.73 47.30
N LYS A 194 42.39 -24.56 46.70
CA LYS A 194 43.40 -23.61 47.24
C LYS A 194 43.34 -22.19 46.60
N LYS A 195 43.76 -21.19 47.38
CA LYS A 195 44.12 -19.76 47.08
C LYS A 195 45.59 -19.57 47.55
N PRO A 196 46.26 -18.38 47.58
CA PRO A 196 45.93 -17.01 47.13
C PRO A 196 46.66 -16.66 45.78
N LYS A 197 47.19 -15.48 45.37
CA LYS A 197 47.61 -14.17 45.97
C LYS A 197 47.52 -12.99 44.97
N LYS A 198 47.22 -11.78 45.49
CA LYS A 198 47.86 -10.42 45.36
C LYS A 198 48.77 -10.12 44.13
N LYS A 199 48.92 -8.87 43.60
CA LYS A 199 48.56 -7.48 44.06
C LYS A 199 48.85 -6.46 42.92
N LYS A 200 48.18 -5.27 42.95
CA LYS A 200 48.67 -3.94 42.44
C LYS A 200 48.96 -3.81 40.92
N SER A 201 49.09 -2.62 40.31
CA SER A 201 48.52 -1.27 40.54
C SER A 201 48.91 -0.31 39.40
N GLY A 202 48.05 0.64 39.01
CA GLY A 202 48.48 1.82 38.24
C GLY A 202 47.46 2.34 37.21
N MET A 203 46.95 3.55 37.44
CA MET A 203 46.52 4.47 36.37
C MET A 203 47.64 5.50 36.15
N PRO A 204 47.76 6.05 34.95
CA PRO A 204 47.34 7.45 34.81
C PRO A 204 46.49 7.74 33.56
N LYS A 205 45.77 8.87 33.61
CA LYS A 205 45.16 9.57 32.46
C LYS A 205 46.07 10.76 32.08
N PRO A 206 45.74 11.56 31.05
CA PRO A 206 45.44 11.21 29.67
C PRO A 206 46.39 11.97 28.69
N LYS A 207 46.22 11.79 27.37
CA LYS A 207 46.60 12.80 26.38
C LYS A 207 45.43 13.13 25.46
N LYS A 208 45.46 14.33 24.89
CA LYS A 208 44.50 14.80 23.88
C LYS A 208 44.82 14.16 22.53
N GLU A 209 43.81 13.92 21.71
CA GLU A 209 43.95 13.80 20.26
C GLU A 209 43.03 14.84 19.60
N GLU A 210 43.48 15.39 18.48
CA GLU A 210 42.83 16.49 17.78
C GLU A 210 41.93 16.00 16.65
N ARG A 211 40.98 16.84 16.23
CA ARG A 211 39.95 16.45 15.26
C ARG A 211 40.44 16.66 13.83
N HIS A 212 40.76 15.57 13.13
CA HIS A 212 40.78 15.58 11.67
C HIS A 212 39.44 15.05 11.13
N ALA A 213 38.78 15.85 10.29
CA ALA A 213 37.52 15.50 9.67
C ALA A 213 37.77 14.70 8.39
N HIS A 214 37.31 13.44 8.36
CA HIS A 214 37.13 12.72 7.10
C HIS A 214 35.84 13.17 6.42
N LYS A 215 35.94 13.55 5.15
CA LYS A 215 34.79 13.46 4.23
C LYS A 215 34.64 12.00 3.84
N GLU A 216 33.45 11.44 4.02
CA GLU A 216 33.08 10.20 3.34
C GLU A 216 32.56 10.54 1.93
N GLU A 217 33.07 9.88 0.90
CA GLU A 217 32.52 9.96 -0.45
C GLU A 217 31.39 8.94 -0.62
N GLU A 218 30.26 9.36 -1.17
CA GLU A 218 29.14 8.46 -1.43
C GLU A 218 29.46 7.43 -2.53
N PRO A 219 29.19 6.13 -2.32
CA PRO A 219 29.46 5.10 -3.32
C PRO A 219 28.45 5.15 -4.46
N LYS A 220 28.88 5.60 -5.64
CA LYS A 220 28.06 5.62 -6.87
C LYS A 220 27.39 4.25 -7.13
N PRO A 221 26.06 4.19 -7.33
CA PRO A 221 25.35 2.92 -7.48
C PRO A 221 25.74 2.19 -8.77
N LYS A 222 26.06 0.91 -8.66
CA LYS A 222 26.42 0.05 -9.79
C LYS A 222 25.17 -0.33 -10.58
N LYS A 223 25.11 0.02 -11.88
CA LYS A 223 24.07 -0.49 -12.80
C LYS A 223 24.00 -2.02 -12.72
N ARG A 224 22.80 -2.56 -12.44
CA ARG A 224 22.49 -3.99 -12.53
C ARG A 224 21.09 -4.18 -13.10
N HIS A 225 21.01 -4.85 -14.25
CA HIS A 225 19.77 -5.48 -14.68
C HIS A 225 19.58 -6.78 -13.88
N GLY A 226 18.38 -7.04 -13.39
CA GLY A 226 18.07 -8.26 -12.64
C GLY A 226 16.72 -8.17 -11.93
N VAL A 227 15.85 -9.15 -12.17
CA VAL A 227 14.47 -9.18 -11.64
C VAL A 227 14.49 -9.34 -10.11
N ILE A 228 13.88 -8.39 -9.39
CA ILE A 228 13.62 -8.47 -7.95
C ILE A 228 12.23 -7.90 -7.69
N GLY A 229 11.39 -8.63 -6.98
CA GLY A 229 10.11 -8.13 -6.46
C GLY A 229 10.08 -8.13 -4.94
N LYS A 230 9.51 -7.07 -4.36
CA LYS A 230 8.91 -7.06 -3.01
C LYS A 230 7.69 -6.16 -3.07
N ALA A 231 6.50 -6.73 -2.90
CA ALA A 231 5.23 -6.02 -3.04
C ALA A 231 5.12 -4.83 -2.09
N ARG A 232 5.37 -3.64 -2.64
CA ARG A 232 5.04 -2.31 -2.10
C ARG A 232 4.74 -1.33 -3.24
N GLU A 233 4.28 -1.87 -4.37
CA GLU A 233 4.12 -1.16 -5.63
C GLU A 233 2.78 -1.53 -6.26
N PHE A 234 1.75 -0.73 -6.00
CA PHE A 234 0.56 -0.65 -6.85
C PHE A 234 0.03 0.78 -6.84
N ILE A 235 0.09 1.42 -8.00
CA ILE A 235 -0.73 2.58 -8.34
C ILE A 235 -1.23 2.35 -9.78
N GLY A 236 -2.45 2.80 -10.05
CA GLY A 236 -2.86 3.08 -11.42
C GLY A 236 -2.82 4.58 -11.66
N PHE A 237 -2.32 4.97 -12.85
CA PHE A 237 -2.60 6.22 -13.58
C PHE A 237 -2.22 7.60 -13.03
#